data_AF-A0AA43RJ77-F1
#
_entry.id   AF-A0AA43RJ77-F1
#
_cell.length_a   1.000
_cell.length_b   1.000
_cell.length_c   1.000
_cell.angle_alpha   90.00
_cell.angle_beta   90.00
_cell.angle_gamma   90.00
#
_symmetry.space_group_name_H-M   'P 1'
#
loop_
_entity.id
_entity.type
_entity.pdbx_description
1 polymer ?
#
loop_
_entity_poly.entity_id
_entity_poly.type
_entity_poly.pdbx_seq_one_letter_code
_entity_poly.pdbx_strand_id
1 'polypeptide(L)' 'MTRYDLLRQVNIQTMASCIILLGNQFPKEDDRDALVKHMMGEITAEELQQINDAVLERGGSPLIFIP' A
#
# COMPACT_ATOMS: atom_id res chain seq x y z
N MET A 1 -6.44 0.92 9.71
CA MET A 1 -6.06 0.06 8.57
C MET A 1 -4.60 0.34 8.22
N THR A 2 -3.76 -0.69 8.13
CA THR A 2 -2.34 -0.54 7.74
C THR A 2 -2.19 -0.48 6.21
N ARG A 3 -1.04 -0.01 5.72
CA ARG A 3 -0.72 -0.10 4.27
C ARG A 3 -0.76 -1.55 3.78
N TYR A 4 -0.35 -2.49 4.64
CA TYR A 4 -0.43 -3.93 4.35
C TYR A 4 -1.87 -4.43 4.22
N ASP A 5 -2.78 -4.00 5.10
CA ASP A 5 -4.20 -4.38 5.02
C ASP A 5 -4.84 -3.93 3.69
N LEU A 6 -4.45 -2.76 3.19
CA LEU A 6 -4.90 -2.26 1.88
C LEU A 6 -4.34 -3.11 0.74
N LEU A 7 -3.06 -3.49 0.80
CA LEU A 7 -2.45 -4.40 -0.19
C LEU A 7 -3.05 -5.80 -0.17
N ARG A 8 -3.56 -6.28 0.96
CA ARG A 8 -4.24 -7.59 1.03
C ARG A 8 -5.58 -7.63 0.30
N GLN A 9 -6.14 -6.48 -0.08
CA GLN A 9 -7.41 -6.42 -0.82
C GLN A 9 -7.23 -6.68 -2.32
N VAL A 10 -5.99 -6.66 -2.83
CA VAL A 10 -5.69 -7.00 -4.22
C VAL A 10 -5.36 -8.48 -4.40
N ASN A 11 -5.38 -8.96 -5.64
CA ASN A 11 -4.97 -10.33 -5.93
C ASN A 11 -3.47 -10.56 -5.60
N ILE A 12 -3.11 -11.83 -5.37
CA ILE A 12 -1.77 -12.21 -4.89
C ILE A 12 -0.63 -11.81 -5.84
N GLN A 13 -0.87 -11.78 -7.16
CA GLN A 13 0.15 -11.40 -8.14
C GLN A 13 0.43 -9.90 -8.06
N THR A 14 -0.61 -9.07 -8.02
CA THR A 14 -0.47 -7.63 -7.83
C THR A 14 0.20 -7.31 -6.49
N MET A 15 -0.21 -7.99 -5.42
CA MET A 15 0.41 -7.85 -4.10
C MET A 15 1.92 -8.15 -4.14
N ALA A 16 2.32 -9.26 -4.76
CA ALA A 16 3.73 -9.63 -4.88
C ALA A 16 4.54 -8.59 -5.68
N SER A 17 4.00 -8.11 -6.80
CA SER A 17 4.64 -7.05 -7.59
C SER A 17 4.81 -5.75 -6.80
N CYS A 18 3.79 -5.33 -6.05
CA CYS A 18 3.88 -4.16 -5.18
C CYS A 18 4.95 -4.31 -4.12
N ILE A 19 5.01 -5.47 -3.44
CA ILE A 19 6.01 -5.75 -2.40
C ILE A 19 7.44 -5.72 -2.98
N ILE A 20 7.66 -6.28 -4.16
CA ILE A 20 8.97 -6.25 -4.83
C ILE A 20 9.37 -4.80 -5.17
N LEU A 21 8.45 -4.02 -5.74
CA LEU A 21 8.71 -2.62 -6.09
C LEU A 21 8.98 -1.76 -4.84
N LEU A 22 8.23 -1.99 -3.77
CA LEU A 22 8.46 -1.37 -2.46
C LEU A 22 9.82 -1.79 -1.90
N GLY A 23 10.15 -3.08 -1.93
CA GLY A 23 11.45 -3.59 -1.46
C GLY A 23 12.65 -2.96 -2.16
N ASN A 24 12.53 -2.58 -3.43
CA ASN A 24 13.58 -1.84 -4.15
C ASN A 24 13.86 -0.44 -3.56
N GLN A 25 12.93 0.13 -2.80
CA GLN A 25 13.11 1.40 -2.07
C GLN A 25 13.83 1.21 -0.72
N PHE A 26 14.01 -0.04 -0.28
CA PHE A 26 14.69 -0.45 0.95
C PHE A 26 15.88 -1.36 0.61
N PRO A 27 16.93 -0.84 -0.05
CA PRO A 27 17.94 -1.64 -0.73
C PRO A 27 18.94 -2.34 0.20
N LYS A 28 19.01 -1.99 1.49
CA LYS A 28 19.95 -2.63 2.43
C LYS A 28 19.26 -3.77 3.17
N GLU A 29 19.98 -4.84 3.49
CA GLU A 29 19.42 -5.96 4.28
C GLU A 29 18.90 -5.52 5.65
N ASP A 30 19.55 -4.52 6.25
CA ASP A 30 19.14 -3.88 7.51
C ASP A 30 17.81 -3.10 7.38
N ASP A 31 17.37 -2.82 6.15
CA ASP A 31 16.11 -2.11 5.86
C ASP A 31 14.90 -3.07 5.84
N ARG A 32 15.07 -4.38 6.07
CA ARG A 32 13.93 -5.32 6.18
C ARG A 32 12.96 -4.89 7.28
N ASP A 33 13.49 -4.53 8.45
CA ASP A 33 12.67 -4.04 9.56
C ASP A 33 12.04 -2.68 9.23
N ALA A 34 12.70 -1.85 8.42
CA ALA A 34 12.17 -0.58 7.94
C ALA A 34 10.99 -0.80 6.97
N LEU A 35 11.10 -1.77 6.04
CA LEU A 35 10.02 -2.16 5.15
C LEU A 35 8.83 -2.71 5.94
N VAL A 36 9.06 -3.61 6.90
CA VAL A 36 7.99 -4.14 7.77
C VAL A 36 7.32 -3.00 8.54
N LYS A 37 8.10 -2.10 9.15
CA LYS A 37 7.56 -0.94 9.88
C LYS A 37 6.75 0.00 8.97
N HIS A 38 7.21 0.24 7.75
CA HIS A 38 6.49 1.04 6.77
C HIS A 38 5.13 0.40 6.40
N MET A 39 5.13 -0.90 6.14
CA MET A 39 3.95 -1.68 5.75
C MET A 39 2.92 -1.80 6.90
N MET A 40 3.41 -1.94 8.13
CA MET A 40 2.58 -1.98 9.35
C MET A 40 2.14 -0.59 9.82
N GLY A 41 2.69 0.48 9.24
CA GLY A 41 2.26 1.83 9.52
C GLY A 41 0.82 2.06 9.03
N GLU A 42 0.08 2.88 9.78
CA GLU A 42 -1.26 3.31 9.38
C GLU A 42 -1.19 4.08 8.07
N ILE A 43 -2.19 3.84 7.21
CA ILE A 43 -2.41 4.68 6.05
C ILE A 43 -2.88 6.05 6.52
N THR A 44 -2.27 7.11 6.00
CA THR A 44 -2.73 8.48 6.30
C THR A 44 -3.95 8.82 5.45
N ALA A 45 -4.72 9.82 5.89
CA ALA A 45 -5.84 10.33 5.10
C ALA A 45 -5.39 10.85 3.72
N GLU A 46 -4.19 11.43 3.64
CA GLU A 46 -3.61 11.92 2.38
C GLU A 46 -3.27 10.77 1.42
N GLU A 47 -2.61 9.71 1.91
CA GLU A 47 -2.31 8.52 1.09
C GLU A 47 -3.60 7.87 0.58
N LEU A 48 -4.62 7.77 1.43
CA LEU A 48 -5.92 7.23 1.03
C LEU A 48 -6.58 8.12 -0.03
N GLN A 49 -6.51 9.44 0.11
CA GLN A 49 -7.05 10.37 -0.89
C GLN A 49 -6.34 10.20 -2.24
N GLN A 50 -5.01 10.13 -2.26
CA GLN A 50 -4.23 9.92 -3.48
C GLN A 50 -4.60 8.60 -4.19
N ILE A 51 -4.80 7.53 -3.42
CA ILE A 51 -5.25 6.25 -3.97
C ILE A 51 -6.66 6.37 -4.55
N ASN A 52 -7.58 7.02 -3.83
CA ASN A 52 -8.95 7.20 -4.29
C ASN A 52 -9.04 8.07 -5.55
N ASP A 53 -8.25 9.14 -5.64
CA ASP A 53 -8.17 9.99 -6.83
C ASP A 53 -7.68 9.18 -8.04
N ALA A 54 -6.60 8.40 -7.87
CA ALA A 54 -6.07 7.54 -8.93
C ALA A 54 -7.06 6.45 -9.38
N VAL A 55 -7.89 5.94 -8.47
CA VAL A 55 -8.95 4.96 -8.78
C VAL A 55 -10.10 5.63 -9.54
N LEU A 56 -10.51 6.83 -9.13
CA LEU A 56 -11.56 7.61 -9.79
C LEU A 56 -11.17 8.00 -11.22
N GLU A 57 -9.93 8.43 -11.45
CA GLU A 57 -9.40 8.72 -12.80
C GLU A 57 -9.49 7.51 -13.74
N ARG A 58 -9.41 6.30 -13.20
CA ARG A 58 -9.53 5.04 -13.95
C ARG A 58 -10.96 4.52 -14.05
N GLY A 59 -11.95 5.29 -13.58
CA GLY A 59 -13.37 4.90 -13.57
C GLY A 59 -13.73 3.84 -12.53
N GLY A 60 -12.85 3.61 -11.55
CA GLY A 60 -13.09 2.69 -10.44
C GLY A 60 -13.88 3.32 -9.30
N SER A 61 -14.27 2.51 -8.32
CA SER A 61 -14.91 2.97 -7.09
C SER A 61 -13.87 3.23 -5.99
N PRO A 62 -13.95 4.36 -5.27
CA PRO A 62 -13.00 4.68 -4.21
C PRO A 62 -13.06 3.67 -3.08
N LEU A 63 -11.93 3.46 -2.41
CA LEU A 63 -11.85 2.66 -1.20
C LEU A 63 -12.58 3.40 -0.09
N ILE A 64 -13.66 2.80 0.41
CA ILE A 64 -14.42 3.33 1.55
C ILE A 64 -13.72 2.87 2.83
N PHE A 65 -13.18 3.82 3.58
CA PHE A 65 -12.68 3.58 4.92
C PHE A 65 -13.84 3.30 5.87
N ILE A 66 -13.89 2.12 6.46
CA ILE A 66 -14.72 1.82 7.63
C ILE A 66 -13.77 1.80 8.84
N PRO A 67 -13.88 2.74 9.78
CA PRO A 67 -13.06 2.79 10.99
C PRO A 67 -13.12 1.51 11.82
#